data_AF-A0A1S8T0T6-F1
#
_entry.id   AF-A0A1S8T0T6-F1
#
_cell.length_a   1.000
_cell.length_b   1.000
_cell.length_c   1.000
_cell.angle_alpha   90.00
_cell.angle_beta   90.00
_cell.angle_gamma   90.00
#
_symmetry.space_group_name_H-M   'P 1'
#
loop_
_entity.id
_entity.type
_entity.pdbx_description
1 polymer ?
#
loop_
_entity_poly.entity_id
_entity_poly.type
_entity_poly.pdbx_seq_one_letter_code
_entity_poly.pdbx_strand_id
1 'polypeptide(L)' 'MNNINATQSMSRVGRCIDNGPMEGFWGILKSEMYHLRKFNTYVELEQAINEYIDFYNTKRLQKKLKDMAPIEYRSHTLSV' A
#
# COMPACT_ATOMS: atom_id res chain seq x y z
N MET A 1 -16.70 -5.14 11.61
CA MET A 1 -16.21 -4.04 12.45
C MET A 1 -16.45 -4.27 13.93
N ASN A 2 -17.61 -4.78 14.34
CA ASN A 2 -17.93 -5.02 15.76
C ASN A 2 -17.01 -6.04 16.48
N ASN A 3 -16.32 -6.93 15.76
CA ASN A 3 -15.41 -7.92 16.36
C ASN A 3 -13.94 -7.44 16.51
N ILE A 4 -13.61 -6.23 16.07
CA ILE A 4 -12.23 -5.70 16.15
C ILE A 4 -12.14 -4.36 16.91
N ASN A 5 -13.20 -3.95 17.63
CA ASN A 5 -13.27 -2.67 18.36
C ASN A 5 -12.78 -1.45 17.55
N ALA A 6 -13.08 -1.43 16.24
CA ALA A 6 -12.74 -0.33 15.35
C ALA A 6 -14.00 0.41 14.91
N THR A 7 -13.96 1.74 14.98
CA THR A 7 -15.03 2.62 14.50
C THR A 7 -14.87 2.84 12.99
N GLN A 8 -15.94 2.64 12.23
CA GLN A 8 -15.94 3.02 10.82
C GLN A 8 -15.79 4.53 10.69
N SER A 9 -14.75 4.99 9.99
CA SER A 9 -14.58 6.39 9.62
C SER A 9 -14.93 6.55 8.15
N MET A 10 -15.87 7.44 7.84
CA MET A 10 -16.21 7.84 6.47
C MET A 10 -16.10 9.36 6.38
N SER A 11 -15.29 9.83 5.44
CA SER A 11 -15.21 11.25 5.11
C SER A 11 -16.48 11.75 4.43
N ARG A 12 -16.77 13.05 4.51
CA ARG A 12 -17.89 13.66 3.76
C ARG A 12 -17.72 13.44 2.26
N VAL A 13 -18.84 13.38 1.53
CA VAL A 13 -18.85 13.33 0.07
C VAL A 13 -17.93 14.42 -0.50
N GLY A 14 -17.03 14.04 -1.41
CA GLY A 14 -16.01 14.92 -1.99
C GLY A 14 -14.71 15.04 -1.20
N ARG A 15 -14.56 14.36 -0.05
CA ARG A 15 -13.28 14.24 0.67
C ARG A 15 -12.75 12.81 0.61
N CYS A 16 -11.78 12.58 -0.25
CA CYS A 16 -11.15 11.28 -0.48
C CYS A 16 -9.83 11.10 0.29
N ILE A 17 -9.77 11.57 1.55
CA ILE A 17 -8.52 11.64 2.34
C ILE A 17 -7.85 10.26 2.43
N ASP A 18 -8.64 9.21 2.66
CA ASP A 18 -8.13 7.85 2.78
C ASP A 18 -8.10 7.13 1.42
N ASN A 19 -9.07 7.44 0.55
CA ASN A 19 -9.23 6.77 -0.74
C ASN A 19 -8.15 7.15 -1.75
N GLY A 20 -7.79 8.44 -1.84
CA GLY A 20 -6.78 8.92 -2.79
C GLY A 20 -5.41 8.25 -2.62
N PRO A 21 -4.85 8.16 -1.40
CA PRO A 21 -3.62 7.43 -1.15
C PRO A 21 -3.71 5.94 -1.53
N MET A 22 -4.82 5.28 -1.22
CA MET A 22 -5.01 3.87 -1.58
C MET A 22 -5.16 3.66 -3.08
N GLU A 23 -5.89 4.53 -3.80
CA GLU A 23 -5.96 4.52 -5.26
C GLU A 23 -4.57 4.70 -5.89
N GLY A 24 -3.77 5.62 -5.34
CA GLY A 24 -2.38 5.82 -5.75
C GLY A 24 -1.54 4.55 -5.58
N PHE A 25 -1.61 3.92 -4.40
CA PHE A 25 -0.93 2.65 -4.14
C PHE A 25 -1.35 1.56 -5.15
N TRP A 26 -2.65 1.38 -5.37
CA TRP A 26 -3.15 0.37 -6.31
C TRP A 26 -2.77 0.67 -7.77
N GLY A 27 -2.70 1.95 -8.16
CA GLY A 27 -2.23 2.35 -9.49
C GLY A 27 -0.77 1.99 -9.73
N ILE A 28 0.06 2.18 -8.70
CA ILE A 28 1.48 1.82 -8.73
C ILE A 28 1.66 0.30 -8.79
N LEU A 29 1.01 -0.45 -7.89
CA LEU A 29 1.06 -1.93 -7.87
C LEU A 29 0.63 -2.51 -9.22
N LYS A 30 -0.45 -1.98 -9.80
CA LYS A 30 -0.94 -2.45 -11.08
C LYS A 30 0.05 -2.17 -12.22
N SER A 31 0.61 -0.97 -12.26
CA SER A 31 1.56 -0.56 -13.31
C SER A 31 2.91 -1.29 -13.23
N GLU A 32 3.43 -1.50 -12.02
CA GLU A 32 4.78 -2.03 -11.82
C GLU A 32 4.83 -3.56 -11.67
N MET A 33 3.70 -4.23 -11.43
CA MET A 33 3.67 -5.69 -11.22
C MET A 33 2.56 -6.36 -12.03
N TYR A 34 1.30 -5.95 -11.85
CA TYR A 34 0.16 -6.69 -12.41
C TYR A 34 0.14 -6.66 -13.94
N HIS A 35 0.27 -5.48 -14.56
CA HIS A 35 0.18 -5.33 -16.01
C HIS A 35 1.39 -5.89 -16.77
N LEU A 36 2.48 -6.20 -16.07
CA LEU A 36 3.73 -6.72 -16.66
C LEU A 36 3.77 -8.25 -16.73
N ARG A 37 2.79 -8.95 -16.12
CA ARG A 37 2.77 -10.41 -15.99
C ARG A 37 1.39 -10.96 -16.33
N LYS A 38 1.35 -12.21 -16.78
CA LYS A 38 0.11 -12.98 -16.89
C LYS A 38 0.06 -13.96 -15.72
N PHE A 39 -1.09 -14.04 -15.07
CA PHE A 39 -1.36 -14.96 -13.97
C PHE A 39 -2.34 -16.01 -14.45
N ASN A 40 -2.01 -17.29 -14.25
CA ASN A 40 -2.87 -18.39 -14.69
C ASN A 40 -3.76 -18.92 -13.56
N THR A 41 -3.42 -18.60 -12.32
CA THR A 41 -4.19 -19.02 -11.14
C THR A 41 -4.37 -17.87 -10.16
N TYR A 42 -5.43 -17.97 -9.35
CA TYR A 42 -5.65 -17.05 -8.24
C TYR A 42 -4.49 -17.06 -7.23
N VAL A 43 -3.98 -18.24 -6.89
CA VAL A 43 -2.88 -18.40 -5.91
C VAL A 43 -1.61 -17.68 -6.37
N GLU A 44 -1.28 -17.77 -7.67
CA GLU A 44 -0.14 -17.07 -8.24
C GLU A 44 -0.30 -15.54 -8.15
N LEU A 45 -1.50 -15.04 -8.44
CA LEU A 45 -1.81 -13.62 -8.34
C LEU A 45 -1.76 -13.14 -6.88
N GLU A 46 -2.37 -13.88 -5.96
CA GLU A 46 -2.36 -13.58 -4.53
C GLU A 46 -0.93 -13.52 -3.98
N GLN A 47 -0.09 -14.51 -4.33
CA GLN A 47 1.31 -14.53 -3.93
C GLN A 47 2.06 -13.32 -4.47
N ALA A 48 1.90 -12.97 -5.76
CA ALA A 48 2.56 -11.82 -6.35
C ALA A 48 2.12 -10.49 -5.72
N ILE A 49 0.84 -10.37 -5.34
CA ILE A 49 0.33 -9.21 -4.59
C ILE A 49 0.99 -9.12 -3.21
N ASN A 50 1.06 -10.23 -2.47
CA ASN A 50 1.68 -10.29 -1.14
C ASN A 50 3.17 -9.93 -1.20
N GLU A 51 3.91 -10.49 -2.15
CA GLU A 51 5.33 -10.19 -2.38
C GLU A 51 5.54 -8.71 -2.73
N TYR A 52 4.67 -8.14 -3.57
CA TYR A 52 4.78 -6.74 -3.94
C TYR A 52 4.46 -5.80 -2.77
N ILE A 53 3.46 -6.13 -1.93
CA ILE A 53 3.14 -5.37 -0.71
C ILE A 53 4.33 -5.40 0.26
N ASP A 54 4.95 -6.56 0.47
CA ASP A 54 6.15 -6.68 1.31
C ASP A 54 7.29 -5.82 0.76
N PHE A 55 7.60 -5.95 -0.53
CA PHE A 55 8.59 -5.11 -1.20
C PHE A 55 8.29 -3.61 -1.05
N TYR A 56 7.05 -3.20 -1.31
CA TYR A 56 6.64 -1.80 -1.24
C TYR A 56 6.88 -1.23 0.16
N ASN A 57 6.56 -1.98 1.21
CA ASN A 57 6.65 -1.50 2.59
C ASN A 57 8.08 -1.55 3.16
N THR A 58 8.86 -2.56 2.78
CA THR A 58 10.13 -2.88 3.44
C THR A 58 11.37 -2.48 2.63
N LYS A 59 11.25 -2.35 1.31
CA LYS A 59 12.42 -2.19 0.41
C LYS A 59 12.31 -1.02 -0.57
N ARG A 60 11.10 -0.55 -0.88
CA ARG A 60 10.90 0.51 -1.88
C ARG A 60 11.35 1.87 -1.37
N LEU A 61 12.49 2.34 -1.86
CA LEU A 61 12.99 3.69 -1.57
C LEU A 61 12.11 4.74 -2.27
N GLN A 62 11.74 5.78 -1.54
CA GLN A 62 10.94 6.88 -2.09
C GLN A 62 11.62 8.21 -1.84
N LYS A 63 11.86 9.00 -2.90
CA LYS A 63 12.46 10.34 -2.80
C LYS A 63 11.71 11.26 -1.82
N LYS A 64 10.38 11.16 -1.81
CA LYS A 64 9.52 11.93 -0.87
C LYS A 64 9.71 11.52 0.59
N LEU A 65 10.22 10.32 0.85
CA LEU A 65 10.50 9.77 2.17
C LEU A 65 12.01 9.82 2.49
N LYS A 66 12.75 10.78 1.93
CA LYS A 66 14.21 10.91 2.11
C LYS A 66 14.97 9.64 1.70
N ASP A 67 14.54 9.02 0.61
CA ASP A 67 15.09 7.76 0.09
C ASP A 67 15.04 6.59 1.10
N MET A 68 14.04 6.58 1.98
CA MET A 68 13.74 5.47 2.89
C MET A 68 12.58 4.63 2.37
N ALA A 69 12.52 3.36 2.81
CA ALA A 69 11.32 2.55 2.69
C ALA A 69 10.20 3.07 3.62
N PRO A 70 8.91 2.81 3.31
CA PRO A 70 7.80 3.27 4.14
C PRO A 70 7.92 2.88 5.63
N ILE A 71 8.36 1.65 5.93
CA ILE A 71 8.51 1.20 7.32
C ILE A 71 9.67 1.89 8.04
N GLU A 72 10.76 2.17 7.33
CA GLU A 72 11.91 2.89 7.85
C GLU A 72 11.54 4.34 8.15
N TYR A 73 10.85 5.00 7.22
CA TYR A 73 10.35 6.35 7.40
C TYR A 73 9.40 6.45 8.60
N ARG A 74 8.46 5.51 8.73
CA ARG A 74 7.54 5.44 9.89
C ARG A 74 8.32 5.32 11.19
N SER A 75 9.30 4.43 11.26
CA SER A 75 10.14 4.23 12.45
C SER A 75 10.94 5.48 12.80
N HIS A 76 11.53 6.14 11.79
CA HIS A 76 12.24 7.40 11.96
C HIS A 76 11.33 8.50 12.52
N THR A 77 10.11 8.66 11.98
CA THR A 77 9.15 9.68 12.45
C THR A 77 8.57 9.43 13.84
N LEU A 78 8.63 8.20 14.36
CA LEU A 78 8.18 7.86 15.71
C LEU A 78 9.32 7.97 16.75
N SER A 79 10.56 7.99 16.29
CA SER A 79 11.75 8.15 17.13
C SER A 79 12.15 9.61 17.39
N VAL A 80 11.45 10.55 16.75
CA VAL A 80 11.60 12.01 16.86
C VAL A 80 10.43 12.62 17.62
#